data_AF-A0A2V5KYI0-F1
#
_entry.id   AF-A0A2V5KYI0-F1
#
_cell.length_a   1.000
_cell.length_b   1.000
_cell.length_c   1.000
_cell.angle_alpha   90.00
_cell.angle_beta   90.00
_cell.angle_gamma   90.00
#
_symmetry.space_group_name_H-M   'P 1'
#
loop_
_entity.id
_entity.type
_entity.pdbx_description
1 polymer ?
#
loop_
_entity_poly.entity_id
_entity_poly.type
_entity_poly.pdbx_seq_one_letter_code
_entity_poly.pdbx_strand_id
1 'polypeptide(L)'
;MTRLPFEQFPALGAIAMCRHVFTQRIPGIDVSHDKAEVLKRLDAAHREIRRAIGVSDWPLLTAEQIHGNKITVVDTSPDKDQYFAGCDGFITNQTGLAVGIHVADCCAVYIIDPKTPAIALVHSGRKGTELGVVTNAITQMIEHFGSNPAELIVQLSPCIRPPHYEVDFAAEIVRQCRELGVTEIHDSGISTACHVDLYYSYRVEKGKTGRMLALLALV
;
A
#
# COMPACT_ATOMS: atom_id res chain seq x y z
N MET A 1 -9.94 21.55 -14.62
CA MET A 1 -8.90 20.74 -13.95
C MET A 1 -9.20 19.29 -14.24
N THR A 2 -8.27 18.56 -14.86
CA THR A 2 -8.38 17.12 -15.08
C THR A 2 -8.38 16.43 -13.72
N ARG A 3 -9.37 15.59 -13.42
CA ARG A 3 -9.40 14.81 -12.17
C ARG A 3 -8.17 13.90 -12.15
N LEU A 4 -7.38 13.95 -11.07
CA LEU A 4 -6.22 13.07 -10.91
C LEU A 4 -6.68 11.62 -10.74
N PRO A 5 -5.98 10.64 -11.37
CA PRO A 5 -6.36 9.23 -11.33
C PRO A 5 -5.91 8.59 -10.01
N PHE A 6 -6.68 8.79 -8.94
CA PHE A 6 -6.53 8.08 -7.68
C PHE A 6 -7.88 7.83 -7.03
N GLU A 7 -7.91 6.85 -6.12
CA GLU A 7 -9.05 6.57 -5.26
C GLU A 7 -8.66 6.68 -3.78
N GLN A 8 -9.69 6.90 -2.97
CA GLN A 8 -9.61 6.86 -1.51
C GLN A 8 -10.67 5.88 -1.02
N PHE A 9 -10.25 5.00 -0.12
CA PHE A 9 -11.16 4.04 0.50
C PHE A 9 -12.03 4.72 1.57
N PRO A 10 -13.37 4.52 1.57
CA PRO A 10 -14.27 5.12 2.56
C PRO A 10 -13.89 4.81 4.01
N ALA A 11 -13.42 3.59 4.28
CA ALA A 11 -12.99 3.15 5.61
C ALA A 11 -11.89 4.03 6.21
N LEU A 12 -10.92 4.45 5.38
CA LEU A 12 -9.81 5.29 5.84
C LEU A 12 -10.12 6.78 5.69
N GLY A 13 -10.97 7.17 4.72
CA GLY A 13 -11.36 8.56 4.51
C GLY A 13 -12.17 9.16 5.66
N ALA A 14 -12.78 8.30 6.49
CA ALA A 14 -13.44 8.71 7.74
C ALA A 14 -12.47 9.02 8.89
N ILE A 15 -11.19 8.66 8.75
CA ILE A 15 -10.19 8.75 9.81
C ILE A 15 -9.38 10.05 9.67
N ALA A 16 -9.71 11.06 10.47
CA ALA A 16 -9.10 12.39 10.38
C ALA A 16 -7.58 12.41 10.65
N MET A 17 -7.03 11.42 11.36
CA MET A 17 -5.60 11.38 11.72
C MET A 17 -4.69 10.88 10.61
N CYS A 18 -5.23 10.49 9.45
CA CYS A 18 -4.41 9.97 8.37
C CYS A 18 -4.80 10.55 7.01
N ARG A 19 -3.85 10.49 6.08
CA ARG A 19 -4.06 10.76 4.66
C ARG A 19 -3.63 9.53 3.89
N HIS A 20 -4.46 9.11 2.95
CA HIS A 20 -4.18 7.96 2.10
C HIS A 20 -4.64 8.19 0.67
N VAL A 21 -4.01 7.48 -0.24
CA VAL A 21 -4.48 7.29 -1.62
C VAL A 21 -4.03 5.93 -2.14
N PHE A 22 -4.79 5.41 -3.09
CA PHE A 22 -4.33 4.40 -4.02
C PHE A 22 -4.37 4.99 -5.43
N THR A 23 -3.22 5.13 -6.08
CA THR A 23 -3.19 5.67 -7.45
C THR A 23 -3.76 4.66 -8.44
N GLN A 24 -4.42 5.19 -9.46
CA GLN A 24 -4.91 4.42 -10.60
C GLN A 24 -3.92 4.56 -11.76
N ARG A 25 -4.22 3.90 -12.90
CA ARG A 25 -3.44 4.02 -14.13
C ARG A 25 -3.32 5.48 -14.54
N ILE A 26 -2.09 5.92 -14.80
CA ILE A 26 -1.81 7.26 -15.33
C ILE A 26 -1.91 7.21 -16.87
N PRO A 27 -2.85 7.95 -17.49
CA PRO A 27 -3.00 7.95 -18.95
C PRO A 27 -1.79 8.57 -19.65
N GLY A 28 -1.49 8.08 -20.85
CA GLY A 28 -0.44 8.65 -21.71
C GLY A 28 1.00 8.38 -21.28
N ILE A 29 1.23 7.60 -20.22
CA ILE A 29 2.56 7.17 -19.82
C ILE A 29 2.92 5.86 -20.51
N ASP A 30 4.03 5.85 -21.24
CA ASP A 30 4.61 4.63 -21.79
C ASP A 30 5.25 3.79 -20.67
N VAL A 31 4.66 2.62 -20.43
CA VAL A 31 5.04 1.67 -19.38
C VAL A 31 5.76 0.43 -19.91
N SER A 32 6.21 0.46 -21.17
CA SER A 32 6.87 -0.69 -21.82
C SER A 32 8.36 -0.87 -21.49
N HIS A 33 8.81 -0.27 -20.39
CA HIS A 33 10.20 -0.24 -19.91
C HIS A 33 10.40 -1.10 -18.67
N ASP A 34 11.64 -1.18 -18.16
CA ASP A 34 11.90 -1.81 -16.85
C ASP A 34 11.23 -1.04 -15.70
N LYS A 35 11.12 -1.69 -14.53
CA LYS A 35 10.45 -1.13 -13.33
C LYS A 35 11.03 0.24 -12.95
N ALA A 36 12.35 0.42 -12.99
CA ALA A 36 12.97 1.66 -12.53
C ALA A 36 12.65 2.82 -13.47
N GLU A 37 12.72 2.60 -14.78
CA GLU A 37 12.36 3.61 -15.77
C GLU A 37 10.85 3.95 -15.74
N VAL A 38 10.00 2.94 -15.60
CA VAL A 38 8.55 3.15 -15.42
C VAL A 38 8.24 4.00 -14.20
N LEU A 39 8.89 3.75 -13.06
CA LEU A 39 8.70 4.55 -11.85
C LEU A 39 9.14 6.01 -12.03
N LYS A 40 10.26 6.26 -12.74
CA LYS A 40 10.67 7.63 -13.09
C LYS A 40 9.62 8.36 -13.92
N ARG A 41 9.00 7.66 -14.87
CA ARG A 41 7.95 8.25 -15.74
C ARG A 41 6.66 8.55 -14.99
N LEU A 42 6.36 7.80 -13.93
CA LEU A 42 5.20 8.01 -13.07
C LEU A 42 5.42 9.08 -12.00
N ASP A 43 6.67 9.45 -11.69
CA ASP A 43 7.05 10.34 -10.59
C ASP A 43 6.29 11.68 -10.61
N ALA A 44 6.22 12.35 -11.77
CA ALA A 44 5.52 13.63 -11.88
C ALA A 44 4.03 13.53 -11.50
N ALA A 45 3.35 12.46 -11.95
CA ALA A 45 1.95 12.23 -11.60
C ALA A 45 1.78 11.87 -10.12
N HIS A 46 2.67 11.03 -9.56
CA HIS A 46 2.66 10.69 -8.14
C HIS A 46 2.90 11.91 -7.23
N ARG A 47 3.79 12.83 -7.62
CA ARG A 47 3.99 14.11 -6.91
C ARG A 47 2.75 15.01 -6.94
N GLU A 48 2.06 15.07 -8.07
CA GLU A 48 0.82 15.84 -8.16
C GLU A 48 -0.28 15.25 -7.26
N ILE A 49 -0.38 13.92 -7.21
CA ILE A 49 -1.32 13.22 -6.32
C ILE A 49 -0.96 13.47 -4.84
N ARG A 50 0.33 13.42 -4.47
CA ARG A 50 0.80 13.80 -3.12
C ARG A 50 0.37 15.23 -2.77
N ARG A 51 0.53 16.17 -3.70
CA ARG A 51 0.09 17.56 -3.50
C ARG A 51 -1.43 17.64 -3.32
N ALA A 52 -2.21 16.90 -4.11
CA ALA A 52 -3.66 16.91 -4.03
C ALA A 52 -4.20 16.42 -2.68
N ILE A 53 -3.48 15.53 -1.99
CA ILE A 53 -3.80 15.11 -0.63
C ILE A 53 -3.04 15.89 0.44
N GLY A 54 -2.31 16.94 0.05
CA GLY A 54 -1.59 17.87 0.92
C GLY A 54 -0.41 17.27 1.70
N VAL A 55 0.26 16.26 1.14
CA VAL A 55 1.50 15.66 1.70
C VAL A 55 2.71 15.92 0.79
N SER A 56 2.67 17.00 -0.01
CA SER A 56 3.75 17.33 -0.96
C SER A 56 5.07 17.64 -0.28
N ASP A 57 5.02 18.26 0.90
CA ASP A 57 6.21 18.74 1.62
C ASP A 57 6.73 17.71 2.63
N TRP A 58 6.07 16.55 2.73
CA TRP A 58 6.44 15.48 3.63
C TRP A 58 7.32 14.48 2.89
N PRO A 59 8.42 13.98 3.48
CA PRO A 59 9.21 12.90 2.89
C PRO A 59 8.36 11.67 2.56
N LEU A 60 8.56 11.09 1.38
CA LEU A 60 8.00 9.81 0.98
C LEU A 60 9.04 8.70 1.17
N LEU A 61 8.68 7.69 1.95
CA LEU A 61 9.49 6.49 2.17
C LEU A 61 8.95 5.37 1.31
N THR A 62 9.79 4.80 0.44
CA THR A 62 9.40 3.70 -0.45
C THR A 62 10.28 2.49 -0.25
N ALA A 63 9.74 1.31 -0.52
CA ALA A 63 10.42 0.04 -0.31
C ALA A 63 10.89 -0.58 -1.65
N GLU A 64 11.97 -1.36 -1.59
CA GLU A 64 12.42 -2.19 -2.71
C GLU A 64 11.40 -3.26 -3.10
N GLN A 65 10.73 -3.83 -2.10
CA GLN A 65 9.72 -4.90 -2.22
C GLN A 65 10.29 -6.17 -2.86
N ILE A 66 10.89 -7.01 -2.01
CA ILE A 66 11.53 -8.27 -2.41
C ILE A 66 10.59 -9.48 -2.31
N HIS A 67 9.30 -9.23 -2.08
CA HIS A 67 8.26 -10.24 -1.86
C HIS A 67 8.59 -11.16 -0.67
N GLY A 68 9.24 -10.58 0.35
CA GLY A 68 9.51 -11.21 1.65
C GLY A 68 8.45 -10.83 2.68
N ASN A 69 8.81 -10.96 3.96
CA ASN A 69 7.97 -10.55 5.09
C ASN A 69 8.59 -9.45 5.96
N LYS A 70 9.72 -8.87 5.55
CA LYS A 70 10.41 -7.85 6.34
C LYS A 70 9.65 -6.53 6.31
N ILE A 71 9.38 -6.00 7.49
CA ILE A 71 8.78 -4.68 7.72
C ILE A 71 9.84 -3.75 8.30
N THR A 72 9.87 -2.52 7.83
CA THR A 72 10.72 -1.46 8.38
C THR A 72 9.91 -0.65 9.38
N VAL A 73 10.38 -0.58 10.62
CA VAL A 73 9.88 0.37 11.62
C VAL A 73 10.52 1.73 11.37
N VAL A 74 9.70 2.76 11.22
CA VAL A 74 10.15 4.15 11.01
C VAL A 74 9.87 4.94 12.28
N ASP A 75 10.90 5.14 13.08
CA ASP A 75 10.82 5.85 14.37
C ASP A 75 11.24 7.32 14.29
N THR A 76 11.60 7.81 13.10
CA THR A 76 11.97 9.22 12.89
C THR A 76 11.60 9.65 11.48
N SER A 77 11.01 10.85 11.36
CA SER A 77 10.76 11.47 10.06
C SER A 77 12.07 12.00 9.46
N PRO A 78 12.49 11.55 8.27
CA PRO A 78 13.68 12.09 7.62
C PRO A 78 13.40 13.44 6.94
N ASP A 79 14.45 14.16 6.55
CA ASP A 79 14.29 15.47 5.89
C ASP A 79 13.91 15.39 4.39
N LYS A 80 13.97 14.19 3.79
CA LYS A 80 13.76 13.98 2.36
C LYS A 80 13.22 12.59 2.06
N ASP A 81 12.70 12.40 0.85
CA ASP A 81 12.29 11.10 0.31
C ASP A 81 13.44 10.07 0.45
N GLN A 82 13.10 8.84 0.84
CA GLN A 82 14.06 7.75 1.02
C GLN A 82 13.57 6.45 0.41
N TYR A 83 14.53 5.62 0.01
CA TYR A 83 14.29 4.29 -0.53
C TYR A 83 14.95 3.24 0.37
N PHE A 84 14.17 2.27 0.83
CA PHE A 84 14.59 1.23 1.78
C PHE A 84 14.76 -0.11 1.09
N ALA A 85 15.98 -0.66 1.17
CA ALA A 85 16.32 -1.96 0.59
C ALA A 85 15.75 -3.13 1.41
N GLY A 86 15.35 -4.19 0.71
CA GLY A 86 15.05 -5.50 1.28
C GLY A 86 13.83 -5.58 2.20
N CYS A 87 12.90 -4.62 2.15
CA CYS A 87 11.65 -4.66 2.91
C CYS A 87 10.41 -4.64 2.00
N ASP A 88 9.28 -5.04 2.55
CA ASP A 88 7.98 -5.14 1.87
C ASP A 88 6.89 -4.32 2.60
N GLY A 89 7.27 -3.45 3.53
CA GLY A 89 6.31 -2.62 4.22
C GLY A 89 6.95 -1.72 5.26
N PHE A 90 6.14 -0.81 5.77
CA PHE A 90 6.51 0.12 6.82
C PHE A 90 5.49 0.08 7.94
N ILE A 91 5.96 0.28 9.17
CA ILE A 91 5.12 0.72 10.30
C ILE A 91 5.69 2.00 10.89
N THR A 92 4.84 2.88 11.41
CA THR A 92 5.27 4.13 12.05
C THR A 92 4.15 4.74 12.90
N ASN A 93 4.53 5.51 13.93
CA ASN A 93 3.66 6.44 14.65
C ASN A 93 4.10 7.90 14.46
N GLN A 94 4.99 8.17 13.49
CA GLN A 94 5.52 9.50 13.22
C GLN A 94 4.60 10.26 12.27
N THR A 95 4.31 11.52 12.59
CA THR A 95 3.61 12.44 11.70
C THR A 95 4.58 13.14 10.76
N GLY A 96 4.06 13.82 9.73
CA GLY A 96 4.88 14.61 8.82
C GLY A 96 5.72 13.81 7.83
N LEU A 97 5.45 12.50 7.68
CA LEU A 97 6.03 11.63 6.65
C LEU A 97 4.94 10.80 5.98
N ALA A 98 5.20 10.36 4.75
CA ALA A 98 4.37 9.40 4.03
C ALA A 98 5.14 8.10 3.77
N VAL A 99 4.48 6.96 3.91
CA VAL A 99 4.99 5.65 3.48
C VAL A 99 4.31 5.24 2.18
N GLY A 100 5.06 4.59 1.28
CA GLY A 100 4.63 4.28 -0.07
C GLY A 100 4.98 2.86 -0.51
N ILE A 101 4.01 2.17 -1.10
CA ILE A 101 4.16 0.80 -1.63
C ILE A 101 3.68 0.76 -3.09
N HIS A 102 4.50 0.20 -3.98
CA HIS A 102 4.17 0.09 -5.40
C HIS A 102 3.61 -1.29 -5.73
N VAL A 103 2.47 -1.35 -6.41
CA VAL A 103 1.85 -2.62 -6.80
C VAL A 103 1.40 -2.63 -8.25
N ALA A 104 1.43 -3.82 -8.84
CA ALA A 104 0.67 -4.20 -10.01
C ALA A 104 0.31 -5.67 -9.78
N ASP A 105 -0.97 -5.94 -9.52
CA ASP A 105 -1.54 -7.21 -9.04
C ASP A 105 -1.36 -7.57 -7.56
N CYS A 106 -0.23 -7.30 -6.91
CA CYS A 106 -0.11 -7.58 -5.46
C CYS A 106 -1.03 -6.66 -4.63
N CYS A 107 -1.43 -7.09 -3.43
CA CYS A 107 -2.25 -6.25 -2.55
C CYS A 107 -1.36 -5.25 -1.79
N ALA A 108 -1.79 -3.98 -1.76
CA ALA A 108 -1.33 -3.04 -0.75
C ALA A 108 -2.32 -3.07 0.42
N VAL A 109 -1.82 -3.38 1.61
CA VAL A 109 -2.61 -3.50 2.84
C VAL A 109 -2.31 -2.30 3.72
N TYR A 110 -3.33 -1.49 3.97
CA TYR A 110 -3.30 -0.36 4.88
C TYR A 110 -3.79 -0.85 6.24
N ILE A 111 -3.07 -0.50 7.30
CA ILE A 111 -3.43 -0.85 8.67
C ILE A 111 -3.31 0.42 9.50
N ILE A 112 -4.36 0.74 10.24
CA ILE A 112 -4.43 1.96 11.05
C ILE A 112 -4.85 1.58 12.45
N ASP A 113 -4.07 2.00 13.44
CA ASP A 113 -4.45 2.02 14.84
C ASP A 113 -4.88 3.44 15.22
N PRO A 114 -6.20 3.70 15.35
CA PRO A 114 -6.69 5.02 15.73
C PRO A 114 -6.53 5.31 17.24
N LYS A 115 -6.16 4.32 18.06
CA LYS A 115 -6.04 4.45 19.53
C LYS A 115 -4.62 4.79 19.97
N THR A 116 -3.61 4.17 19.37
CA THR A 116 -2.18 4.45 19.62
C THR A 116 -1.51 5.35 18.57
N PRO A 117 -2.30 6.06 17.74
CA PRO A 117 -1.94 6.64 16.45
C PRO A 117 -0.73 6.02 15.74
N ALA A 118 -0.89 4.79 15.25
CA ALA A 118 0.12 4.11 14.45
C ALA A 118 -0.45 3.65 13.11
N ILE A 119 0.39 3.58 12.08
CA ILE A 119 0.00 3.11 10.75
C ILE A 119 0.99 2.06 10.25
N ALA A 120 0.50 1.19 9.37
CA ALA A 120 1.32 0.35 8.52
C ALA A 120 0.83 0.36 7.07
N LEU A 121 1.77 0.25 6.14
CA LEU A 121 1.50 0.04 4.74
C LEU A 121 2.36 -1.09 4.21
N VAL A 122 1.70 -2.15 3.72
CA VAL A 122 2.34 -3.44 3.46
C VAL A 122 2.09 -3.93 2.04
N HIS A 123 3.13 -4.39 1.38
CA HIS A 123 3.09 -5.12 0.13
C HIS A 123 2.86 -6.62 0.37
N SER A 124 1.69 -7.12 -0.01
CA SER A 124 1.33 -8.52 0.14
C SER A 124 0.95 -9.14 -1.20
N GLY A 125 1.96 -9.70 -1.89
CA GLY A 125 1.77 -10.63 -3.00
C GLY A 125 1.65 -12.07 -2.51
N ARG A 126 1.61 -13.04 -3.43
CA ARG A 126 1.57 -14.48 -3.10
C ARG A 126 2.61 -14.88 -2.05
N LYS A 127 3.91 -14.68 -2.36
CA LYS A 127 5.01 -15.11 -1.49
C LYS A 127 5.02 -14.37 -0.15
N GLY A 128 4.76 -13.05 -0.15
CA GLY A 128 4.69 -12.28 1.09
C GLY A 128 3.55 -12.76 1.99
N THR A 129 2.40 -13.09 1.41
CA THR A 129 1.25 -13.64 2.13
C THR A 129 1.56 -15.03 2.69
N GLU A 130 2.18 -15.91 1.91
CA GLU A 130 2.67 -17.24 2.38
C GLU A 130 3.67 -17.12 3.54
N LEU A 131 4.49 -16.07 3.56
CA LEU A 131 5.45 -15.76 4.63
C LEU A 131 4.84 -14.96 5.81
N GLY A 132 3.53 -14.67 5.78
CA GLY A 132 2.83 -13.93 6.83
C GLY A 132 3.26 -12.47 6.96
N VAL A 133 3.51 -11.75 5.86
CA VAL A 133 3.98 -10.35 5.93
C VAL A 133 3.00 -9.42 6.65
N VAL A 134 1.69 -9.61 6.47
CA VAL A 134 0.66 -8.84 7.18
C VAL A 134 0.62 -9.22 8.66
N THR A 135 0.71 -10.52 8.97
CA THR A 135 0.85 -11.01 10.34
C THR A 135 2.05 -10.36 11.03
N ASN A 136 3.22 -10.35 10.38
CA ASN A 136 4.42 -9.73 10.91
C ASN A 136 4.25 -8.21 11.13
N ALA A 137 3.60 -7.50 10.20
CA ALA A 137 3.33 -6.07 10.38
C ALA A 137 2.45 -5.80 11.61
N ILE A 138 1.36 -6.54 11.79
CA ILE A 138 0.47 -6.39 12.94
C ILE A 138 1.21 -6.75 14.24
N THR A 139 1.97 -7.85 14.25
CA THR A 139 2.80 -8.23 15.42
C THR A 139 3.77 -7.11 15.79
N GLN A 140 4.46 -6.51 14.82
CA GLN A 140 5.35 -5.40 15.11
C GLN A 140 4.61 -4.13 15.58
N MET A 141 3.40 -3.85 15.08
CA MET A 141 2.58 -2.75 15.64
C MET A 141 2.24 -3.00 17.12
N ILE A 142 1.91 -4.24 17.49
CA ILE A 142 1.66 -4.63 18.89
C ILE A 142 2.93 -4.40 19.72
N GLU A 143 4.07 -4.92 19.27
CA GLU A 143 5.34 -4.89 20.01
C GLU A 143 5.90 -3.47 20.17
N HIS A 144 5.81 -2.64 19.13
CA HIS A 144 6.43 -1.31 19.11
C HIS A 144 5.50 -0.20 19.62
N PHE A 145 4.19 -0.30 19.37
CA PHE A 145 3.23 0.78 19.67
C PHE A 145 2.17 0.37 20.69
N GLY A 146 2.14 -0.89 21.12
CA GLY A 146 1.10 -1.41 22.02
C GLY A 146 -0.26 -1.50 21.34
N SER A 147 -0.29 -1.60 20.00
CA SER A 147 -1.52 -1.69 19.24
C SER A 147 -2.38 -2.87 19.67
N ASN A 148 -3.69 -2.68 19.71
CA ASN A 148 -4.66 -3.76 19.94
C ASN A 148 -5.26 -4.19 18.61
N PRO A 149 -5.06 -5.44 18.14
CA PRO A 149 -5.64 -5.93 16.88
C PRO A 149 -7.13 -5.68 16.73
N ALA A 150 -7.90 -5.80 17.82
CA ALA A 150 -9.35 -5.59 17.79
C ALA A 150 -9.76 -4.16 17.45
N GLU A 151 -8.87 -3.18 17.64
CA GLU A 151 -9.06 -1.75 17.35
C GLU A 151 -8.43 -1.34 16.01
N LEU A 152 -7.73 -2.26 15.33
CA LEU A 152 -7.11 -1.97 14.03
C LEU A 152 -8.16 -1.91 12.93
N ILE A 153 -8.00 -0.94 12.04
CA ILE A 153 -8.74 -0.83 10.79
C ILE A 153 -7.82 -1.29 9.66
N VAL A 154 -8.20 -2.37 8.99
CA VAL A 154 -7.44 -2.93 7.86
C VAL A 154 -8.19 -2.70 6.56
N GLN A 155 -7.49 -2.19 5.55
CA GLN A 155 -8.02 -2.00 4.20
C GLN A 155 -7.12 -2.67 3.17
N LEU A 156 -7.70 -3.53 2.33
CA LEU A 156 -7.03 -4.16 1.20
C LEU A 156 -7.30 -3.37 -0.08
N SER A 157 -6.24 -3.05 -0.83
CA SER A 157 -6.36 -2.41 -2.14
C SER A 157 -6.94 -3.36 -3.20
N PRO A 158 -7.33 -2.85 -4.38
CA PRO A 158 -7.46 -3.67 -5.58
C PRO A 158 -6.19 -4.50 -5.80
N CYS A 159 -6.37 -5.78 -6.12
CA CYS A 159 -5.29 -6.75 -6.33
C CYS A 159 -5.79 -7.89 -7.23
N ILE A 160 -4.91 -8.70 -7.81
CA ILE A 160 -5.34 -9.79 -8.69
C ILE A 160 -6.02 -10.91 -7.89
N ARG A 161 -7.05 -11.50 -8.48
CA ARG A 161 -7.90 -12.52 -7.86
C ARG A 161 -8.24 -13.64 -8.83
N PRO A 162 -8.73 -14.80 -8.34
CA PRO A 162 -9.41 -15.77 -9.18
C PRO A 162 -10.53 -15.14 -10.02
N PRO A 163 -10.77 -15.61 -11.25
CA PRO A 163 -10.05 -16.69 -11.94
C PRO A 163 -8.75 -16.24 -12.64
N HIS A 164 -8.38 -14.95 -12.58
CA HIS A 164 -7.21 -14.40 -13.29
C HIS A 164 -5.87 -14.74 -12.63
N TYR A 165 -5.92 -15.15 -11.35
CA TYR A 165 -4.80 -15.74 -10.63
C TYR A 165 -5.29 -16.87 -9.74
N GLU A 166 -4.51 -17.95 -9.70
CA GLU A 166 -4.90 -19.19 -9.02
C GLU A 166 -4.87 -19.09 -7.49
N VAL A 167 -4.13 -18.11 -6.94
CA VAL A 167 -4.01 -17.89 -5.49
C VAL A 167 -4.86 -16.70 -5.08
N ASP A 168 -5.80 -16.92 -4.16
CA ASP A 168 -6.56 -15.85 -3.52
C ASP A 168 -5.84 -15.37 -2.25
N PHE A 169 -4.76 -14.61 -2.43
CA PHE A 169 -4.03 -14.06 -1.29
C PHE A 169 -4.82 -12.95 -0.58
N ALA A 170 -5.83 -12.34 -1.20
CA ALA A 170 -6.71 -11.39 -0.51
C ALA A 170 -7.52 -12.11 0.57
N ALA A 171 -8.15 -13.24 0.23
CA ALA A 171 -8.86 -14.07 1.21
C ALA A 171 -7.93 -14.56 2.33
N GLU A 172 -6.69 -14.95 1.99
CA GLU A 172 -5.70 -15.37 2.98
C GLU A 172 -5.26 -14.22 3.89
N ILE A 173 -5.05 -13.00 3.38
CA ILE A 173 -4.76 -11.81 4.20
C ILE A 173 -5.91 -11.57 5.19
N VAL A 174 -7.17 -11.64 4.73
CA VAL A 174 -8.33 -11.48 5.63
C VAL A 174 -8.34 -12.56 6.71
N ARG A 175 -8.02 -13.81 6.36
CA ARG A 175 -7.90 -14.92 7.31
C ARG A 175 -6.83 -14.63 8.37
N GLN A 176 -5.64 -14.23 7.96
CA GLN A 176 -4.52 -13.87 8.84
C GLN A 176 -4.86 -12.72 9.79
N CYS A 177 -5.53 -11.67 9.31
CA CYS A 177 -5.99 -10.57 10.15
C CYS A 177 -6.99 -11.05 11.22
N ARG A 178 -7.95 -11.90 10.85
CA ARG A 178 -8.94 -12.44 11.80
C ARG A 178 -8.32 -13.34 12.86
N GLU A 179 -7.32 -14.13 12.51
CA GLU A 179 -6.60 -14.99 13.47
C GLU A 179 -5.87 -14.18 14.54
N LEU A 180 -5.44 -12.95 14.21
CA LEU A 180 -4.83 -12.03 15.17
C LEU A 180 -5.87 -11.23 15.98
N GLY A 181 -7.16 -11.38 15.69
CA GLY A 181 -8.24 -10.67 16.38
C GLY A 181 -8.64 -9.33 15.75
N VAL A 182 -8.19 -9.03 14.52
CA VAL A 182 -8.69 -7.85 13.79
C VAL A 182 -10.16 -8.05 13.43
N THR A 183 -11.00 -7.10 13.83
CA THR A 183 -12.45 -7.16 13.62
C THR A 183 -12.91 -6.32 12.44
N GLU A 184 -12.26 -5.16 12.20
CA GLU A 184 -12.63 -4.24 11.14
C GLU A 184 -11.70 -4.41 9.91
N ILE A 185 -12.19 -5.17 8.92
CA ILE A 185 -11.44 -5.48 7.69
C ILE A 185 -12.30 -5.11 6.49
N HIS A 186 -11.77 -4.22 5.66
CA HIS A 186 -12.39 -3.75 4.43
C HIS A 186 -11.61 -4.28 3.23
N ASP A 187 -12.28 -5.01 2.34
CA ASP A 187 -11.70 -5.45 1.09
C ASP A 187 -12.35 -4.70 -0.07
N SER A 188 -11.55 -4.09 -0.95
CA SER A 188 -12.05 -3.48 -2.19
C SER A 188 -12.85 -4.47 -3.04
N GLY A 189 -12.52 -5.77 -2.99
CA GLY A 189 -13.14 -6.81 -3.81
C GLY A 189 -12.85 -6.68 -5.31
N ILE A 190 -12.03 -5.70 -5.72
CA ILE A 190 -11.74 -5.41 -7.13
C ILE A 190 -10.52 -6.23 -7.57
N SER A 191 -10.62 -6.85 -8.75
CA SER A 191 -9.50 -7.51 -9.43
C SER A 191 -8.84 -6.56 -10.43
N THR A 192 -7.54 -6.31 -10.26
CA THR A 192 -6.74 -5.47 -11.17
C THR A 192 -6.74 -5.99 -12.61
N ALA A 193 -6.85 -7.31 -12.77
CA ALA A 193 -6.92 -7.96 -14.08
C ALA A 193 -8.24 -7.69 -14.83
N CYS A 194 -9.32 -7.34 -14.12
CA CYS A 194 -10.63 -7.07 -14.74
C CYS A 194 -10.76 -5.64 -15.29
N HIS A 195 -9.94 -4.71 -14.78
CA HIS A 195 -10.07 -3.28 -15.06
C HIS A 195 -8.70 -2.69 -15.42
N VAL A 196 -8.09 -3.20 -16.50
CA VAL A 196 -6.77 -2.75 -16.96
C VAL A 196 -6.77 -1.31 -17.49
N ASP A 197 -7.94 -0.73 -17.74
CA ASP A 197 -8.14 0.69 -18.01
C ASP A 197 -7.91 1.56 -16.76
N LEU A 198 -8.23 1.03 -15.57
CA LEU A 198 -8.10 1.73 -14.28
C LEU A 198 -6.85 1.30 -13.49
N TYR A 199 -6.38 0.07 -13.66
CA TYR A 199 -5.26 -0.47 -12.91
C TYR A 199 -4.18 -1.04 -13.82
N TYR A 200 -2.95 -1.05 -13.32
CA TYR A 200 -1.86 -1.80 -13.90
C TYR A 200 -1.93 -3.26 -13.45
N SER A 201 -1.76 -4.20 -14.38
CA SER A 201 -1.75 -5.63 -14.09
C SER A 201 -0.54 -6.29 -14.72
N TYR A 202 0.39 -6.75 -13.88
CA TYR A 202 1.61 -7.43 -14.31
C TYR A 202 1.30 -8.71 -15.08
N ARG A 203 0.32 -9.48 -14.62
CA ARG A 203 -0.12 -10.75 -15.19
C ARG A 203 -0.77 -10.54 -16.56
N VAL A 204 -1.72 -9.62 -16.68
CA VAL A 204 -2.45 -9.39 -17.95
C VAL A 204 -1.53 -8.73 -18.98
N GLU A 205 -0.71 -7.77 -18.56
CA GLU A 205 0.19 -7.01 -19.45
C GLU A 205 1.57 -7.67 -19.62
N LYS A 206 1.72 -8.93 -19.18
CA LYS A 206 2.91 -9.77 -19.40
C LYS A 206 4.22 -9.11 -18.96
N GLY A 207 4.18 -8.44 -17.82
CA GLY A 207 5.30 -7.76 -17.19
C GLY A 207 5.65 -6.37 -17.73
N LYS A 208 5.06 -5.95 -18.84
CA LYS A 208 5.24 -4.60 -19.43
C LYS A 208 4.14 -3.67 -18.95
N THR A 209 4.23 -3.22 -17.71
CA THR A 209 3.17 -2.44 -17.05
C THR A 209 3.70 -1.42 -16.06
N GLY A 210 2.84 -0.46 -15.72
CA GLY A 210 3.02 0.55 -14.69
C GLY A 210 2.98 -0.01 -13.27
N ARG A 211 3.00 0.88 -12.28
CA ARG A 211 2.74 0.54 -10.88
C ARG A 211 1.76 1.54 -10.31
N MET A 212 0.72 1.05 -9.65
CA MET A 212 -0.02 1.86 -8.70
C MET A 212 0.89 2.16 -7.51
N LEU A 213 0.69 3.31 -6.89
CA LEU A 213 1.30 3.73 -5.64
C LEU A 213 0.20 3.77 -4.58
N ALA A 214 0.32 2.91 -3.57
CA ALA A 214 -0.37 3.07 -2.31
C ALA A 214 0.43 4.03 -1.44
N LEU A 215 -0.24 5.00 -0.80
CA LEU A 215 0.39 5.96 0.11
C LEU A 215 -0.44 6.08 1.37
N LEU A 216 0.22 6.10 2.53
CA LEU A 216 -0.39 6.33 3.83
C LEU A 216 0.50 7.27 4.66
N ALA A 217 -0.10 8.22 5.37
CA ALA A 217 0.59 9.18 6.20
C ALA A 217 -0.25 9.51 7.45
N LEU A 218 0.40 9.70 8.58
CA LEU A 218 -0.22 10.27 9.79
C LEU A 218 -0.15 11.79 9.77
N VAL A 219 -1.23 12.45 10.21
CA VAL A 219 -1.40 13.91 10.23
C VAL A 219 -1.28 14.47 11.62
#